data_AF-A0A941V2I0-F1
#
_entry.id   AF-A0A941V2I0-F1
#
_cell.length_a   1.000
_cell.length_b   1.000
_cell.length_c   1.000
_cell.angle_alpha   90.00
_cell.angle_beta   90.00
_cell.angle_gamma   90.00
#
_symmetry.space_group_name_H-M   'P 1'
#
loop_
_entity.id
_entity.type
_entity.pdbx_description
1 polymer ?
#
loop_
_entity_poly.entity_id
_entity_poly.type
_entity_poly.pdbx_seq_one_letter_code
_entity_poly.pdbx_strand_id
1 'polypeptide(L)'
;MDFYDSLETRDRAVRERDLLARLPGHIAHAQAHAPAYAALCADVDPRAVDTRDALARLPVVRKSELLERQKAARPFGGFAATRWGECLRVFASPGPLYEP
;
A
#
# COMPACT_ATOMS: atom_id res chain seq x y z
N MET A 1 -10.57 23.71 -20.88
CA MET A 1 -9.57 23.08 -19.99
C MET A 1 -9.75 21.61 -20.20
N ASP A 2 -8.82 20.99 -20.90
CA ASP A 2 -8.96 19.59 -21.28
C ASP A 2 -8.37 18.74 -20.17
N PHE A 3 -9.17 17.80 -19.67
CA PHE A 3 -8.78 16.86 -18.64
C PHE A 3 -8.37 15.54 -19.30
N TYR A 4 -7.39 14.82 -18.75
CA TYR A 4 -6.88 13.58 -19.36
C TYR A 4 -7.95 12.49 -19.41
N ASP A 5 -8.72 12.36 -18.33
CA ASP A 5 -9.81 11.39 -18.23
C ASP A 5 -10.97 11.90 -17.33
N SER A 6 -12.01 11.08 -17.19
CA SER A 6 -13.17 11.38 -16.36
C SER A 6 -12.90 11.29 -14.84
N LEU A 7 -11.82 10.66 -14.41
CA LEU A 7 -11.44 10.54 -13.00
C LEU A 7 -10.87 11.84 -12.44
N GLU A 8 -10.38 12.75 -13.28
CA GLU A 8 -9.92 14.09 -12.88
C GLU A 8 -11.08 14.99 -12.43
N THR A 9 -12.22 14.92 -13.13
CA THR A 9 -13.37 15.81 -12.92
C THR A 9 -14.57 15.16 -12.22
N ARG A 10 -14.55 13.85 -11.98
CA ARG A 10 -15.66 13.17 -11.30
C ARG A 10 -16.01 13.82 -9.96
N ASP A 11 -17.30 13.76 -9.65
CA ASP A 11 -17.86 14.24 -8.39
C ASP A 11 -17.13 13.65 -7.17
N ARG A 12 -16.97 14.46 -6.14
CA ARG A 12 -16.22 14.10 -4.93
C ARG A 12 -16.81 12.88 -4.23
N ALA A 13 -18.14 12.80 -4.11
CA ALA A 13 -18.81 11.70 -3.43
C ALA A 13 -18.71 10.40 -4.25
N VAL A 14 -18.76 10.48 -5.59
CA VAL A 14 -18.49 9.33 -6.46
C VAL A 14 -17.06 8.83 -6.26
N ARG A 15 -16.07 9.72 -6.31
CA ARG A 15 -14.65 9.39 -6.09
C ARG A 15 -14.42 8.68 -4.75
N GLU A 16 -15.04 9.20 -3.69
CA GLU A 16 -14.91 8.64 -2.35
C GLU A 16 -15.49 7.24 -2.23
N ARG A 17 -16.71 7.02 -2.72
CA ARG A 17 -17.31 5.67 -2.72
C ARG A 17 -16.46 4.67 -3.50
N ASP A 18 -15.95 5.05 -4.68
CA ASP A 18 -15.12 4.15 -5.49
C ASP A 18 -13.80 3.78 -4.80
N LEU A 19 -13.15 4.76 -4.14
CA LEU A 19 -11.90 4.51 -3.41
C LEU A 19 -12.14 3.59 -2.20
N LEU A 20 -13.17 3.88 -1.41
CA LEU A 20 -13.51 3.10 -0.23
C LEU A 20 -13.99 1.69 -0.57
N ALA A 21 -14.73 1.51 -1.68
CA ALA A 21 -15.11 0.17 -2.15
C ALA A 21 -13.92 -0.70 -2.58
N ARG A 22 -12.81 -0.10 -3.02
CA ARG A 22 -11.59 -0.81 -3.42
C ARG A 22 -10.62 -1.08 -2.27
N LEU A 23 -10.74 -0.31 -1.19
CA LEU A 23 -9.80 -0.32 -0.07
C LEU A 23 -9.70 -1.69 0.64
N PRO A 24 -10.81 -2.39 0.97
CA PRO A 24 -10.74 -3.74 1.53
C PRO A 24 -9.93 -4.72 0.67
N GLY A 25 -10.15 -4.71 -0.65
CA GLY A 25 -9.44 -5.57 -1.58
C GLY A 25 -7.94 -5.25 -1.64
N HIS A 26 -7.56 -3.98 -1.54
CA HIS A 26 -6.17 -3.57 -1.52
C HIS A 26 -5.44 -4.02 -0.24
N ILE A 27 -6.09 -3.88 0.93
CA ILE A 27 -5.53 -4.33 2.21
C ILE A 27 -5.39 -5.85 2.23
N ALA A 28 -6.41 -6.58 1.77
CA ALA A 28 -6.36 -8.04 1.68
C ALA A 28 -5.22 -8.52 0.76
N HIS A 29 -5.02 -7.85 -0.39
CA HIS A 29 -3.90 -8.13 -1.27
C HIS A 29 -2.55 -7.89 -0.57
N ALA A 30 -2.40 -6.77 0.14
CA ALA A 30 -1.17 -6.47 0.88
C ALA A 30 -0.89 -7.53 1.96
N GLN A 31 -1.88 -7.91 2.77
CA GLN A 31 -1.74 -8.98 3.76
C GLN A 31 -1.36 -10.33 3.13
N ALA A 32 -1.94 -10.68 1.99
CA ALA A 32 -1.71 -11.97 1.34
C ALA A 32 -0.35 -12.08 0.65
N HIS A 33 0.19 -10.95 0.15
CA HIS A 33 1.33 -10.97 -0.77
C HIS A 33 2.58 -10.25 -0.26
N ALA A 34 2.47 -9.39 0.75
CA ALA A 34 3.61 -8.68 1.34
C ALA A 34 3.78 -9.07 2.82
N PRO A 35 4.79 -9.89 3.16
CA PRO A 35 5.00 -10.37 4.53
C PRO A 35 5.04 -9.27 5.61
N ALA A 36 5.57 -8.08 5.29
CA ALA A 36 5.60 -6.97 6.22
C ALA A 36 4.18 -6.46 6.55
N TYR A 37 3.30 -6.35 5.55
CA TYR A 37 1.91 -5.95 5.76
C TYR A 37 1.06 -7.07 6.37
N ALA A 38 1.37 -8.34 6.09
CA ALA A 38 0.78 -9.47 6.81
C ALA A 38 1.00 -9.35 8.33
N ALA A 39 2.23 -9.01 8.73
CA ALA A 39 2.58 -8.84 10.15
C ALA A 39 2.01 -7.55 10.75
N LEU A 40 2.14 -6.41 10.05
CA LEU A 40 1.68 -5.11 10.53
C LEU A 40 0.15 -5.05 10.67
N CYS A 41 -0.57 -5.68 9.76
CA CYS A 41 -2.02 -5.69 9.72
C CYS A 41 -2.61 -7.00 10.25
N ALA A 42 -1.87 -7.80 11.04
CA ALA A 42 -2.33 -9.13 11.47
C ALA A 42 -3.71 -9.11 12.15
N ASP A 43 -4.01 -8.06 12.92
CA ASP A 43 -5.27 -7.88 13.64
C ASP A 43 -6.32 -7.05 12.89
N VAL A 44 -6.07 -6.74 11.60
CA VAL A 44 -6.98 -5.97 10.75
C VAL A 44 -7.83 -6.92 9.92
N ASP A 45 -9.16 -6.84 10.05
CA ASP A 45 -10.08 -7.39 9.05
C ASP A 45 -10.21 -6.41 7.88
N PRO A 46 -9.71 -6.75 6.67
CA PRO A 46 -9.78 -5.85 5.52
C PRO A 46 -11.21 -5.44 5.16
N ARG A 47 -12.19 -6.34 5.37
CA ARG A 47 -13.60 -6.07 5.02
C ARG A 47 -14.23 -4.98 5.87
N ALA A 48 -13.69 -4.76 7.07
CA ALA A 48 -14.13 -3.70 7.97
C ALA A 48 -13.53 -2.32 7.65
N VAL A 49 -12.67 -2.21 6.64
CA VAL A 49 -11.96 -0.97 6.28
C VAL A 49 -12.53 -0.39 4.98
N ASP A 50 -13.79 0.02 5.03
CA ASP A 50 -14.57 0.60 3.94
C ASP A 50 -15.06 2.04 4.24
N THR A 51 -14.54 2.64 5.31
CA THR A 51 -14.83 4.03 5.71
C THR A 51 -13.55 4.80 6.01
N ARG A 52 -13.63 6.14 6.05
CA ARG A 52 -12.49 6.98 6.47
C ARG A 52 -12.07 6.74 7.91
N ASP A 53 -13.02 6.54 8.80
CA ASP A 53 -12.74 6.31 10.22
C ASP A 53 -12.03 4.96 10.40
N ALA A 54 -12.45 3.92 9.68
CA ALA A 54 -11.75 2.64 9.69
C ALA A 54 -10.34 2.74 9.08
N LEU A 55 -10.19 3.45 7.95
CA LEU A 55 -8.88 3.72 7.33
C LEU A 55 -7.92 4.42 8.30
N ALA A 56 -8.42 5.40 9.06
CA ALA A 56 -7.61 6.15 10.02
C ALA A 56 -7.07 5.28 11.19
N ARG A 57 -7.63 4.09 11.41
CA ARG A 57 -7.17 3.15 12.44
C ARG A 57 -6.06 2.21 11.97
N LEU A 58 -5.75 2.19 10.67
CA LEU A 58 -4.65 1.37 10.16
C LEU A 58 -3.30 1.83 10.73
N PRO A 59 -2.36 0.89 10.97
CA PRO A 59 -1.02 1.24 11.43
C PRO A 59 -0.28 2.06 10.38
N VAL A 60 0.47 3.06 10.83
CA VAL A 60 1.27 3.93 9.97
C VAL A 60 2.72 3.45 9.95
N VAL A 61 3.21 3.07 8.77
CA VAL A 61 4.62 2.72 8.57
C VAL A 61 5.47 3.98 8.51
N ARG A 62 6.50 4.06 9.36
CA ARG A 62 7.46 5.18 9.34
C ARG A 62 8.65 4.87 8.43
N LYS A 63 9.23 5.91 7.82
CA LYS A 63 10.38 5.76 6.89
C LYS A 63 11.61 5.11 7.57
N SER A 64 11.83 5.40 8.85
CA SER A 64 12.90 4.77 9.65
C SER A 64 12.65 3.26 9.85
N GLU A 65 11.42 2.87 10.16
CA GLU A 65 11.04 1.46 10.30
C GLU A 65 11.21 0.70 8.98
N LEU A 66 10.82 1.32 7.85
CA LEU A 66 11.04 0.76 6.52
C LEU A 66 12.52 0.45 6.28
N LEU A 67 13.42 1.38 6.65
CA LEU A 67 14.86 1.19 6.49
C LEU A 67 15.38 0.02 7.34
N GLU A 68 15.00 -0.05 8.61
CA GLU A 68 15.44 -1.15 9.48
C GLU A 68 14.91 -2.51 9.01
N ARG A 69 13.66 -2.57 8.52
CA ARG A 69 13.10 -3.79 7.93
C ARG A 69 13.83 -4.20 6.65
N GLN A 70 14.19 -3.26 5.77
CA GLN A 70 15.00 -3.59 4.59
C GLN A 70 16.41 -4.07 4.94
N LYS A 71 17.04 -3.51 5.98
CA LYS A 71 18.33 -4.01 6.47
C LYS A 71 18.21 -5.45 6.98
N ALA A 72 17.14 -5.76 7.72
CA ALA A 72 16.90 -7.10 8.26
C ALA A 72 16.46 -8.12 7.19
N ALA A 73 15.70 -7.70 6.18
CA ALA A 73 15.15 -8.57 5.14
C ALA A 73 15.29 -7.92 3.75
N ARG A 74 16.47 -8.03 3.16
CA ARG A 74 16.78 -7.46 1.83
C ARG A 74 15.95 -8.13 0.71
N PRO A 75 15.70 -7.44 -0.42
CA PRO A 75 15.99 -6.03 -0.67
C PRO A 75 14.87 -5.09 -0.16
N PHE A 76 13.62 -5.57 -0.10
CA PHE A 76 12.43 -4.71 0.09
C PHE A 76 11.79 -4.80 1.48
N GLY A 77 12.39 -5.51 2.43
CA GLY A 77 11.92 -5.55 3.83
C GLY A 77 10.60 -6.29 4.02
N GLY A 78 10.21 -7.13 3.05
CA GLY A 78 8.92 -7.80 3.01
C GLY A 78 7.74 -6.93 2.56
N PHE A 79 7.99 -5.70 2.06
CA PHE A 79 6.94 -4.80 1.59
C PHE A 79 6.57 -4.97 0.12
N ALA A 80 7.38 -5.68 -0.66
CA ALA A 80 7.07 -6.00 -2.05
C ALA A 80 6.02 -7.12 -2.12
N ALA A 81 4.92 -6.87 -2.83
CA ALA A 81 3.91 -7.88 -3.16
C ALA A 81 4.24 -8.65 -4.46
N THR A 82 5.30 -8.25 -5.17
CA THR A 82 5.79 -8.90 -6.40
C THR A 82 6.93 -9.86 -6.10
N ARG A 83 7.06 -10.93 -6.89
CA ARG A 83 8.13 -11.91 -6.74
C ARG A 83 9.40 -11.46 -7.46
N TRP A 84 10.52 -12.08 -7.07
CA TRP A 84 11.77 -11.89 -7.79
C TRP A 84 11.64 -12.37 -9.24
N GLY A 85 12.10 -11.57 -10.20
CA GLY A 85 11.93 -11.82 -11.64
C GLY A 85 10.65 -11.28 -12.27
N GLU A 86 9.64 -10.88 -11.48
CA GLU A 86 8.45 -10.16 -11.97
C GLU A 86 8.61 -8.64 -11.90
N CYS A 87 9.53 -8.18 -11.04
CA CYS A 87 9.89 -6.79 -10.85
C CYS A 87 10.60 -6.22 -12.10
N LEU A 88 9.90 -5.41 -12.90
CA LEU A 88 10.46 -4.85 -14.15
C LEU A 88 11.53 -3.78 -13.91
N ARG A 89 11.43 -3.06 -12.79
CA ARG A 89 12.33 -1.96 -12.42
C ARG A 89 12.58 -2.01 -10.92
N VAL A 90 13.66 -1.40 -10.48
CA VAL A 90 13.92 -1.15 -9.06
C VAL A 90 14.33 0.30 -8.92
N PHE A 91 13.64 1.02 -8.05
CA PHE A 91 13.92 2.41 -7.73
C PHE A 91 14.70 2.50 -6.42
N ALA A 92 15.50 3.55 -6.29
CA ALA A 92 16.24 3.85 -5.07
C ALA A 92 15.98 5.30 -4.69
N SER A 93 15.51 5.51 -3.45
CA SER A 93 15.44 6.85 -2.86
C SER A 93 16.86 7.43 -2.69
N PRO A 94 17.03 8.75 -2.53
CA PRO A 94 18.25 9.32 -1.96
C PRO A 94 18.44 8.82 -0.51
N GLY A 95 19.12 7.69 -0.35
CA GLY A 95 19.25 6.89 0.88
C GLY A 95 19.17 5.37 0.57
N PRO A 96 19.55 4.46 1.48
CA PRO A 96 19.64 3.02 1.17
C PRO A 96 18.27 2.30 1.22
N LEU A 97 17.27 2.86 0.55
CA LEU A 97 15.91 2.31 0.42
C LEU A 97 15.59 1.96 -1.02
N TYR A 98 15.19 0.72 -1.23
CA TYR A 98 14.85 0.16 -2.53
C TYR A 98 13.37 -0.11 -2.63
N GLU A 99 12.76 0.17 -3.78
CA GLU A 99 11.32 0.01 -4.03
C GLU A 99 11.14 -0.71 -5.39
N PRO A 100 10.26 -1.73 -5.48
CA PRO A 100 9.99 -2.47 -6.71
C PRO A 100 9.16 -1.70 -7.74
#